data_AF-A0A7Y1Y3A3-F1
#
_entry.id   AF-A0A7Y1Y3A3-F1
#
_cell.length_a   1.000
_cell.length_b   1.000
_cell.length_c   1.000
_cell.angle_alpha   90.00
_cell.angle_beta   90.00
_cell.angle_gamma   90.00
#
_symmetry.space_group_name_H-M   'P 1'
#
loop_
_entity.id
_entity.type
_entity.pdbx_description
1 polymer ?
#
loop_
_entity_poly.entity_id
_entity_poly.type
_entity_poly.pdbx_seq_one_letter_code
_entity_poly.pdbx_strand_id
1 'polypeptide(L)'
;IVADRDFVFIGVNTILHNAELTGDSAAEVTRRFAAELGRKAMVIGPAPQPVGHIDLVLAPLGGRRVALADPGWGARLVRDLVARDPEAATAFEQECIDGFFGRKGIKGLLDKDGRPIDPPDILGHTRTAAAHCAGLAADFDALATDLEDIGYEVLRIPFLGPAPEDEVRPAPDAPDGEVPLPGPRFPTLTYNNVILSGRDTVFLARYGLGPLDEAAAGAWRAAGYEVRPVEAMTTSAMYGGSLRCCVKVLERSSASPRNE
;
A
#
# COMPACT_ATOMS: atom_id res chain seq x y z
N ILE A 1 -7.77 4.32 6.79
CA ILE A 1 -9.20 3.93 6.80
C ILE A 1 -9.72 3.96 5.37
N VAL A 2 -10.48 2.95 4.96
CA VAL A 2 -11.20 2.92 3.68
C VAL A 2 -12.65 2.52 3.92
N ALA A 3 -13.58 2.78 3.02
CA ALA A 3 -14.99 2.49 3.27
C ALA A 3 -15.76 2.16 2.00
N ASP A 4 -16.79 1.34 2.14
CA ASP A 4 -17.82 1.13 1.15
C ASP A 4 -19.20 1.56 1.70
N ARG A 5 -20.28 1.02 1.12
CA ARG A 5 -21.65 1.34 1.55
C ARG A 5 -21.97 0.78 2.94
N ASP A 6 -21.43 -0.39 3.28
CA ASP A 6 -21.85 -1.17 4.44
C ASP A 6 -20.89 -0.96 5.62
N PHE A 7 -19.59 -0.80 5.35
CA PHE A 7 -18.54 -0.77 6.36
C PHE A 7 -17.50 0.34 6.15
N VAL A 8 -16.89 0.75 7.27
CA VAL A 8 -15.58 1.40 7.32
C VAL A 8 -14.54 0.35 7.71
N PHE A 9 -13.58 0.11 6.85
CA PHE A 9 -12.47 -0.80 7.07
C PHE A 9 -11.32 -0.05 7.74
N ILE A 10 -10.88 -0.57 8.88
CA ILE A 10 -9.87 0.04 9.73
C ILE A 10 -8.81 -1.02 10.03
N GLY A 11 -7.53 -0.65 9.94
CA GLY A 11 -6.47 -1.58 10.29
C GLY A 11 -6.37 -1.79 11.79
N VAL A 12 -6.10 -3.03 12.22
CA VAL A 12 -5.92 -3.36 13.65
C VAL A 12 -4.84 -2.50 14.33
N ASN A 13 -3.75 -2.14 13.63
CA ASN A 13 -2.73 -1.26 14.21
C ASN A 13 -3.29 0.12 14.57
N THR A 14 -4.18 0.67 13.73
CA THR A 14 -4.87 1.93 14.04
C THR A 14 -5.72 1.80 15.30
N ILE A 15 -6.42 0.67 15.47
CA ILE A 15 -7.25 0.41 16.65
C ILE A 15 -6.38 0.29 17.90
N LEU A 16 -5.31 -0.51 17.85
CA LEU A 16 -4.42 -0.75 19.00
C LEU A 16 -3.68 0.52 19.41
N HIS A 17 -3.16 1.29 18.46
CA HIS A 17 -2.49 2.55 18.74
C HIS A 17 -3.41 3.57 19.42
N ASN A 18 -4.66 3.70 18.94
CA ASN A 18 -5.62 4.61 19.57
C ASN A 18 -6.05 4.10 20.96
N ALA A 19 -6.16 2.78 21.15
CA ALA A 19 -6.48 2.19 22.45
C ALA A 19 -5.38 2.52 23.49
N GLU A 20 -4.11 2.43 23.09
CA GLU A 20 -2.97 2.83 23.91
C GLU A 20 -3.00 4.32 24.23
N LEU A 21 -3.19 5.18 23.21
CA LEU A 21 -3.19 6.64 23.39
C LEU A 21 -4.32 7.15 24.26
N THR A 22 -5.52 6.57 24.18
CA THR A 22 -6.69 7.05 24.91
C THR A 22 -6.94 6.30 26.23
N GLY A 23 -6.24 5.18 26.45
CA GLY A 23 -6.51 4.27 27.58
C GLY A 23 -7.82 3.49 27.44
N ASP A 24 -8.44 3.48 26.27
CA ASP A 24 -9.67 2.74 26.01
C ASP A 24 -9.40 1.30 25.55
N SER A 25 -10.42 0.44 25.64
CA SER A 25 -10.35 -0.88 24.98
C SER A 25 -10.42 -0.77 23.45
N ALA A 26 -9.82 -1.72 22.73
CA ALA A 26 -9.93 -1.82 21.27
C ALA A 26 -11.40 -1.83 20.77
N ALA A 27 -12.30 -2.45 21.54
CA ALA A 27 -13.73 -2.47 21.22
C ALA A 27 -14.38 -1.09 21.36
N GLU A 28 -13.97 -0.30 22.34
CA GLU A 28 -14.45 1.08 22.53
C GLU A 28 -13.93 2.00 21.42
N VAL A 29 -12.64 1.90 21.08
CA VAL A 29 -12.06 2.62 19.93
C VAL A 29 -12.81 2.29 18.64
N THR A 30 -13.10 1.01 18.40
CA THR A 30 -13.87 0.56 17.23
C THR A 30 -15.28 1.15 17.21
N ARG A 31 -15.97 1.20 18.37
CA ARG A 31 -17.29 1.84 18.48
C ARG A 31 -17.24 3.33 18.19
N ARG A 32 -16.22 4.04 18.67
CA ARG A 32 -16.04 5.48 18.41
C ARG A 32 -15.83 5.76 16.93
N PHE A 33 -14.99 4.99 16.24
CA PHE A 33 -14.86 5.11 14.78
C PHE A 33 -16.18 4.86 14.06
N ALA A 34 -16.96 3.86 14.48
CA ALA A 34 -18.25 3.57 13.88
C ALA A 34 -19.25 4.73 14.08
N ALA A 35 -19.28 5.30 15.28
CA ALA A 35 -20.14 6.44 15.62
C ALA A 35 -19.75 7.70 14.82
N GLU A 36 -18.47 8.04 14.79
CA GLU A 36 -17.94 9.23 14.11
C GLU A 36 -18.13 9.16 12.58
N LEU A 37 -17.89 7.98 12.00
CA LEU A 37 -17.99 7.79 10.55
C LEU A 37 -19.40 7.42 10.07
N GLY A 38 -20.35 7.25 11.00
CA GLY A 38 -21.74 6.91 10.71
C GLY A 38 -21.92 5.56 9.99
N ARG A 39 -20.99 4.62 10.16
CA ARG A 39 -20.99 3.29 9.50
C ARG A 39 -20.42 2.23 10.42
N LYS A 40 -20.78 0.96 10.19
CA LYS A 40 -20.21 -0.16 10.94
C LYS A 40 -18.70 -0.24 10.70
N ALA A 41 -17.91 -0.33 11.77
CA ALA A 41 -16.47 -0.52 11.65
C ALA A 41 -16.12 -2.01 11.55
N MET A 42 -15.30 -2.34 10.55
CA MET A 42 -14.69 -3.65 10.35
C MET A 42 -13.19 -3.51 10.55
N VAL A 43 -12.65 -4.25 11.52
CA VAL A 43 -11.22 -4.26 11.80
C VAL A 43 -10.57 -5.31 10.90
N ILE A 44 -9.56 -4.91 10.14
CA ILE A 44 -8.85 -5.74 9.17
C ILE A 44 -7.45 -6.07 9.69
N GLY A 45 -6.98 -7.26 9.35
CA GLY A 45 -5.60 -7.72 9.48
C GLY A 45 -5.33 -8.53 10.74
N PRO A 46 -4.31 -9.41 10.72
CA PRO A 46 -3.74 -9.95 11.94
C PRO A 46 -3.01 -8.86 12.72
N ALA A 47 -2.85 -9.05 14.03
CA ALA A 47 -1.98 -8.23 14.86
C ALA A 47 -0.62 -8.94 15.04
N PRO A 48 0.52 -8.30 14.70
CA PRO A 48 0.64 -6.95 14.14
C PRO A 48 0.32 -6.90 12.63
N GLN A 49 -0.26 -5.79 12.19
CA GLN A 49 -0.47 -5.55 10.75
C GLN A 49 0.89 -5.18 10.11
N PRO A 50 1.35 -5.92 9.09
CA PRO A 50 2.67 -5.71 8.51
C PRO A 50 2.77 -4.48 7.59
N VAL A 51 1.64 -3.83 7.27
CA VAL A 51 1.60 -2.67 6.35
C VAL A 51 0.94 -1.48 7.06
N GLY A 52 1.59 -0.32 6.99
CA GLY A 52 1.24 0.86 7.78
C GLY A 52 -0.19 1.37 7.62
N HIS A 53 -0.68 1.52 6.37
CA HIS A 53 -2.04 1.99 6.13
C HIS A 53 -2.90 0.97 5.37
N ILE A 54 -4.15 0.82 5.83
CA ILE A 54 -5.11 -0.13 5.27
C ILE A 54 -5.42 0.11 3.78
N ASP A 55 -5.30 1.34 3.28
CA ASP A 55 -5.50 1.68 1.87
C ASP A 55 -4.36 1.24 0.95
N LEU A 56 -3.22 0.80 1.50
CA LEU A 56 -2.16 0.12 0.77
C LEU A 56 -2.47 -1.37 0.58
N VAL A 57 -3.39 -1.92 1.37
CA VAL A 57 -3.72 -3.36 1.39
C VAL A 57 -5.10 -3.63 0.83
N LEU A 58 -6.07 -2.75 1.05
CA LEU A 58 -7.47 -3.00 0.72
C LEU A 58 -8.11 -1.79 0.04
N ALA A 59 -8.77 -2.03 -1.09
CA ALA A 59 -9.51 -1.02 -1.84
C ALA A 59 -10.97 -1.48 -2.06
N PRO A 60 -11.95 -0.82 -1.42
CA PRO A 60 -13.34 -1.15 -1.67
C PRO A 60 -13.79 -0.70 -3.06
N LEU A 61 -14.40 -1.62 -3.81
CA LEU A 61 -14.82 -1.41 -5.21
C LEU A 61 -16.34 -1.18 -5.34
N GLY A 62 -17.09 -1.39 -4.26
CA GLY A 62 -18.55 -1.32 -4.23
C GLY A 62 -19.21 -2.65 -4.59
N GLY A 63 -20.51 -2.79 -4.31
CA GLY A 63 -21.26 -4.02 -4.60
C GLY A 63 -20.71 -5.26 -3.87
N ARG A 64 -20.17 -5.08 -2.66
CA ARG A 64 -19.44 -6.12 -1.91
C ARG A 64 -18.25 -6.70 -2.66
N ARG A 65 -17.54 -5.87 -3.40
CA ARG A 65 -16.27 -6.23 -4.03
C ARG A 65 -15.14 -5.43 -3.38
N VAL A 66 -14.00 -6.08 -3.15
CA VAL A 66 -12.78 -5.47 -2.61
C VAL A 66 -11.57 -5.93 -3.42
N ALA A 67 -10.63 -5.03 -3.68
CA ALA A 67 -9.28 -5.43 -4.07
C ALA A 67 -8.44 -5.63 -2.81
N LEU A 68 -7.72 -6.75 -2.76
CA LEU A 68 -6.87 -7.15 -1.64
C LEU A 68 -5.45 -7.44 -2.15
N ALA A 69 -4.46 -6.89 -1.44
CA ALA A 69 -3.06 -7.07 -1.78
C ALA A 69 -2.68 -8.55 -1.62
N ASP A 70 -1.82 -9.03 -2.49
CA ASP A 70 -1.38 -10.42 -2.56
C ASP A 70 0.15 -10.46 -2.52
N PRO A 71 0.73 -10.47 -1.31
CA PRO A 71 2.18 -10.51 -1.15
C PRO A 71 2.78 -11.83 -1.66
N GLY A 72 2.03 -12.93 -1.61
CA GLY A 72 2.46 -14.22 -2.15
C GLY A 72 2.60 -14.19 -3.67
N TRP A 73 1.67 -13.55 -4.38
CA TRP A 73 1.74 -13.35 -5.82
C TRP A 73 2.90 -12.42 -6.20
N GLY A 74 3.03 -11.26 -5.54
CA GLY A 74 4.16 -10.36 -5.77
C GLY A 74 5.51 -11.05 -5.55
N ALA A 75 5.66 -11.80 -4.45
CA ALA A 75 6.88 -12.57 -4.17
C ALA A 75 7.19 -13.64 -5.22
N ARG A 76 6.19 -14.31 -5.81
CA ARG A 76 6.40 -15.25 -6.93
C ARG A 76 6.95 -14.52 -8.15
N LEU A 77 6.31 -13.42 -8.55
CA LEU A 77 6.73 -12.63 -9.72
C LEU A 77 8.17 -12.12 -9.58
N VAL A 78 8.54 -11.61 -8.40
CA VAL A 78 9.91 -11.13 -8.14
C VAL A 78 10.91 -12.28 -8.14
N ARG A 79 10.62 -13.42 -7.50
CA ARG A 79 11.52 -14.57 -7.52
C ARG A 79 11.77 -15.07 -8.94
N ASP A 80 10.71 -15.13 -9.76
CA ASP A 80 10.81 -15.52 -11.17
C ASP A 80 11.60 -14.49 -12.00
N LEU A 81 11.44 -13.20 -11.72
CA LEU A 81 12.26 -12.15 -12.33
C LEU A 81 13.73 -12.36 -11.97
N VAL A 82 14.02 -12.41 -10.67
CA VAL A 82 15.37 -12.53 -10.13
C VAL A 82 16.11 -13.78 -10.60
N ALA A 83 15.39 -14.89 -10.78
CA ALA A 83 15.97 -16.15 -11.27
C ALA A 83 16.30 -16.09 -12.78
N ARG A 84 15.54 -15.33 -13.56
CA ARG A 84 15.70 -15.23 -15.03
C ARG A 84 16.61 -14.07 -15.45
N ASP A 85 16.49 -12.95 -14.76
CA ASP A 85 17.14 -11.67 -15.04
C ASP A 85 17.42 -10.94 -13.71
N PRO A 86 18.51 -11.30 -13.02
CA PRO A 86 18.91 -10.63 -11.79
C PRO A 86 19.32 -9.16 -12.01
N GLU A 87 19.77 -8.80 -13.21
CA GLU A 87 20.18 -7.43 -13.54
C GLU A 87 18.99 -6.49 -13.58
N ALA A 88 17.82 -6.95 -14.04
CA ALA A 88 16.59 -6.15 -14.01
C ALA A 88 16.16 -5.75 -12.59
N ALA A 89 16.36 -6.61 -11.59
CA ALA A 89 16.07 -6.27 -10.19
C ALA A 89 17.02 -5.17 -9.67
N THR A 90 18.32 -5.31 -9.96
CA THR A 90 19.32 -4.29 -9.62
C THR A 90 19.08 -2.97 -10.38
N ALA A 91 18.68 -3.05 -11.65
CA ALA A 91 18.35 -1.87 -12.44
C ALA A 91 17.15 -1.12 -11.85
N PHE A 92 16.10 -1.84 -11.43
CA PHE A 92 14.96 -1.23 -10.73
C PHE A 92 15.39 -0.50 -9.45
N GLU A 93 16.22 -1.13 -8.62
CA GLU A 93 16.73 -0.50 -7.39
C GLU A 93 17.57 0.75 -7.70
N GLN A 94 18.43 0.68 -8.71
CA GLN A 94 19.22 1.83 -9.16
C GLN A 94 18.33 2.95 -9.69
N GLU A 95 17.25 2.62 -10.41
CA GLU A 95 16.29 3.62 -10.87
C GLU A 95 15.54 4.30 -9.72
N CYS A 96 15.24 3.56 -8.65
CA CYS A 96 14.67 4.13 -7.43
C CYS A 96 15.65 5.13 -6.80
N ILE A 97 16.93 4.75 -6.67
CA ILE A 97 17.99 5.61 -6.11
C ILE A 97 18.18 6.86 -6.97
N ASP A 98 18.33 6.69 -8.29
CA ASP A 98 18.53 7.81 -9.22
C ASP A 98 17.30 8.74 -9.28
N GLY A 99 16.10 8.18 -9.14
CA GLY A 99 14.83 8.90 -9.14
C GLY A 99 14.42 9.49 -7.79
N PHE A 100 15.22 9.28 -6.74
CA PHE A 100 14.82 9.59 -5.37
C PHE A 100 14.35 11.04 -5.17
N PHE A 101 15.05 12.02 -5.76
CA PHE A 101 14.68 13.44 -5.70
C PHE A 101 13.68 13.87 -6.79
N GLY A 102 12.92 12.93 -7.36
CA GLY A 102 11.91 13.15 -8.38
C GLY A 102 12.44 13.38 -9.81
N ARG A 103 13.75 13.64 -9.97
CA ARG A 103 14.42 13.75 -11.29
C ARG A 103 15.86 13.24 -11.21
N LYS A 104 16.28 12.41 -12.18
CA LYS A 104 17.64 11.82 -12.27
C LYS A 104 18.80 12.83 -12.26
N GLY A 105 18.53 14.09 -12.61
CA GLY A 105 19.50 15.18 -12.62
C GLY A 105 19.73 15.84 -11.25
N ILE A 106 18.85 15.63 -10.27
CA ILE A 106 19.01 16.15 -8.92
C ILE A 106 19.81 15.13 -8.12
N LYS A 107 21.01 15.51 -7.69
CA LYS A 107 21.96 14.60 -7.00
C LYS A 107 21.93 14.72 -5.48
N GLY A 108 21.22 15.69 -4.94
CA GLY A 108 21.09 15.91 -3.51
C GLY A 108 20.16 17.07 -3.21
N LEU A 109 19.54 17.01 -2.03
CA LEU A 109 18.82 18.11 -1.42
C LEU A 109 19.40 18.36 -0.02
N LEU A 110 19.15 19.55 0.52
CA LEU A 110 19.46 19.85 1.92
C LEU A 110 18.15 19.90 2.72
N ASP A 111 18.19 19.44 3.97
CA ASP A 111 17.11 19.64 4.92
C ASP A 111 17.01 21.12 5.38
N LYS A 112 16.04 21.41 6.26
CA LYS A 112 15.83 22.76 6.81
C LYS A 112 17.02 23.32 7.59
N ASP A 113 17.92 22.46 8.07
CA ASP A 113 19.09 22.80 8.88
C ASP A 113 20.38 22.79 8.02
N GLY A 114 20.25 22.59 6.71
CA GLY A 114 21.37 22.57 5.76
C GLY A 114 22.12 21.23 5.70
N ARG A 115 21.60 20.15 6.31
CA ARG A 115 22.20 18.81 6.25
C ARG A 115 21.83 18.13 4.92
N PRO A 116 22.75 17.38 4.29
CA PRO A 116 22.44 16.63 3.09
C PRO A 116 21.38 15.56 3.37
N ILE A 117 20.44 15.42 2.45
CA ILE A 117 19.52 14.30 2.37
C ILE A 117 20.13 13.29 1.40
N ASP A 118 20.33 12.06 1.83
CA ASP A 118 20.87 10.98 1.00
C ASP A 118 19.73 10.09 0.48
N PRO A 119 19.85 9.53 -0.73
CA PRO A 119 19.01 8.43 -1.18
C PRO A 119 19.15 7.21 -0.26
N PRO A 120 18.10 6.37 -0.16
CA PRO A 120 18.18 5.16 0.65
C PRO A 120 19.13 4.12 0.02
N ASP A 121 19.84 3.38 0.86
CA ASP A 121 20.58 2.18 0.42
C ASP A 121 19.60 1.01 0.30
N ILE A 122 19.28 0.64 -0.93
CA ILE A 122 18.26 -0.36 -1.25
C ILE A 122 18.73 -1.40 -2.27
N LEU A 123 20.04 -1.44 -2.55
CA LEU A 123 20.60 -2.41 -3.49
C LEU A 123 20.51 -3.83 -2.90
N GLY A 124 19.90 -4.75 -3.64
CA GLY A 124 19.61 -6.11 -3.22
C GLY A 124 18.31 -6.27 -2.43
N HIS A 125 17.64 -5.19 -2.04
CA HIS A 125 16.45 -5.25 -1.18
C HIS A 125 15.23 -5.83 -1.90
N THR A 126 15.19 -5.86 -3.23
CA THR A 126 14.13 -6.53 -4.00
C THR A 126 14.01 -8.01 -3.62
N ARG A 127 15.15 -8.68 -3.37
CA ARG A 127 15.16 -10.09 -2.95
C ARG A 127 14.66 -10.26 -1.52
N THR A 128 15.10 -9.38 -0.63
CA THR A 128 14.68 -9.35 0.78
C THR A 128 13.18 -9.10 0.90
N ALA A 129 12.67 -8.10 0.18
CA ALA A 129 11.24 -7.79 0.08
C ALA A 129 10.41 -8.99 -0.42
N ALA A 130 10.91 -9.71 -1.43
CA ALA A 130 10.23 -10.90 -1.94
C ALA A 130 10.21 -12.04 -0.91
N ALA A 131 11.30 -12.27 -0.19
CA ALA A 131 11.35 -13.27 0.88
C ALA A 131 10.40 -12.92 2.02
N HIS A 132 10.38 -11.65 2.44
CA HIS A 132 9.44 -11.15 3.44
C HIS A 132 7.98 -11.33 3.01
N CYS A 133 7.63 -10.87 1.82
CA CYS A 133 6.26 -10.98 1.28
C CYS A 133 5.82 -12.44 1.12
N ALA A 134 6.73 -13.37 0.80
CA ALA A 134 6.40 -14.79 0.80
C ALA A 134 5.98 -15.28 2.18
N GLY A 135 6.58 -14.77 3.25
CA GLY A 135 6.20 -15.06 4.64
C GLY A 135 4.82 -14.54 5.04
N LEU A 136 4.33 -13.48 4.39
CA LEU A 136 3.00 -12.90 4.64
C LEU A 136 1.86 -13.56 3.87
N ALA A 137 2.16 -14.47 2.93
CA ALA A 137 1.17 -15.01 2.01
C ALA A 137 -0.02 -15.68 2.74
N ALA A 138 0.25 -16.53 3.72
CA ALA A 138 -0.78 -17.26 4.46
C ALA A 138 -1.72 -16.32 5.23
N ASP A 139 -1.20 -15.26 5.83
CA ASP A 139 -2.00 -14.28 6.56
C ASP A 139 -2.98 -13.53 5.64
N PHE A 140 -2.52 -13.20 4.42
CA PHE A 140 -3.37 -12.55 3.42
C PHE A 140 -4.36 -13.51 2.76
N ASP A 141 -4.04 -14.80 2.67
CA ASP A 141 -4.96 -15.83 2.20
C ASP A 141 -6.08 -16.08 3.22
N ALA A 142 -5.74 -16.10 4.52
CA ALA A 142 -6.71 -16.13 5.61
C ALA A 142 -7.61 -14.89 5.58
N LEU A 143 -7.03 -13.70 5.43
CA LEU A 143 -7.80 -12.47 5.31
C LEU A 143 -8.74 -12.45 4.09
N ALA A 144 -8.33 -13.02 2.96
CA ALA A 144 -9.23 -13.19 1.81
C ALA A 144 -10.41 -14.09 2.16
N THR A 145 -10.13 -15.23 2.78
CA THR A 145 -11.15 -16.19 3.22
C THR A 145 -12.14 -15.52 4.17
N ASP A 146 -11.66 -14.77 5.17
CA ASP A 146 -12.51 -14.06 6.13
C ASP A 146 -13.44 -13.04 5.44
N LEU A 147 -12.94 -12.34 4.41
CA LEU A 147 -13.74 -11.39 3.63
C LEU A 147 -14.78 -12.11 2.75
N GLU A 148 -14.42 -13.24 2.16
CA GLU A 148 -15.31 -14.07 1.35
C GLU A 148 -16.43 -14.69 2.21
N ASP A 149 -16.11 -15.18 3.40
CA ASP A 149 -17.07 -15.77 4.35
C ASP A 149 -18.16 -14.79 4.79
N ILE A 150 -17.84 -13.50 4.84
CA ILE A 150 -18.81 -12.43 5.14
C ILE A 150 -19.48 -11.85 3.89
N GLY A 151 -19.21 -12.44 2.72
CA GLY A 151 -19.91 -12.20 1.46
C GLY A 151 -19.28 -11.16 0.54
N TYR A 152 -17.97 -10.90 0.64
CA TYR A 152 -17.26 -10.12 -0.36
C TYR A 152 -16.72 -10.98 -1.51
N GLU A 153 -16.72 -10.42 -2.71
CA GLU A 153 -15.86 -10.87 -3.80
C GLU A 153 -14.48 -10.22 -3.62
N VAL A 154 -13.43 -11.06 -3.56
CA VAL A 154 -12.05 -10.60 -3.36
C VAL A 154 -11.28 -10.64 -4.68
N LEU A 155 -10.89 -9.46 -5.17
CA LEU A 155 -9.95 -9.31 -6.27
C LEU A 155 -8.52 -9.28 -5.70
N ARG A 156 -7.74 -10.33 -5.96
CA ARG A 156 -6.32 -10.39 -5.57
C ARG A 156 -5.46 -9.54 -6.51
N ILE A 157 -4.56 -8.74 -5.95
CA ILE A 157 -3.68 -7.82 -6.69
C ILE A 157 -2.25 -7.99 -6.16
N PRO A 158 -1.21 -8.15 -7.01
CA PRO A 158 0.14 -8.39 -6.51
C PRO A 158 0.62 -7.24 -5.62
N PHE A 159 1.44 -7.56 -4.63
CA PHE A 159 2.00 -6.59 -3.69
C PHE A 159 3.46 -6.95 -3.36
N LEU A 160 4.30 -5.93 -3.21
CA LEU A 160 5.65 -6.09 -2.70
C LEU A 160 5.95 -4.95 -1.71
N GLY A 161 6.23 -5.29 -0.47
CA GLY A 161 6.57 -4.34 0.58
C GLY A 161 7.98 -4.55 1.12
N PRO A 162 8.57 -3.51 1.75
CA PRO A 162 9.85 -3.63 2.44
C PRO A 162 9.80 -4.69 3.56
N ALA A 163 10.94 -5.28 3.88
CA ALA A 163 11.06 -6.13 5.06
C ALA A 163 11.10 -5.26 6.35
N PRO A 164 10.78 -5.81 7.54
CA PRO A 164 10.83 -5.05 8.79
C PRO A 164 12.23 -4.51 9.11
N GLU A 165 13.28 -5.19 8.65
CA GLU A 165 14.68 -4.76 8.75
C GLU A 165 15.02 -3.56 7.86
N ASP A 166 14.18 -3.25 6.88
CA ASP A 166 14.23 -2.01 6.08
C ASP A 166 13.46 -0.86 6.75
N GLU A 167 12.80 -1.08 7.89
CA GLU A 167 12.23 0.00 8.68
C GLU A 167 13.35 0.76 9.39
N VAL A 168 13.66 1.94 8.84
CA VAL A 168 14.68 2.85 9.37
C VAL A 168 14.42 3.12 10.86
N ARG A 169 15.46 2.90 11.66
CA ARG A 169 15.53 3.32 13.07
C ARG A 169 15.18 4.81 13.19
N PRO A 170 14.55 5.23 14.30
CA PRO A 170 14.42 6.63 14.67
C PRO A 170 15.71 7.42 14.37
N ALA A 171 15.59 8.60 13.75
CA ALA A 171 16.71 9.53 13.72
C ALA A 171 17.19 9.73 15.17
N PRO A 172 18.50 9.58 15.46
CA PRO A 172 19.02 9.66 16.84
C PRO A 172 18.77 11.02 17.52
N ASP A 173 18.32 12.01 16.74
CA ASP A 173 18.18 13.40 17.15
C ASP A 173 16.71 13.88 17.15
N ALA A 174 15.72 12.97 17.06
CA ALA A 174 14.32 13.35 17.15
C ALA A 174 14.06 14.00 18.53
N PRO A 175 13.51 15.22 18.60
CA PRO A 175 13.18 15.86 19.87
C PRO A 175 12.26 14.94 20.70
N ASP A 176 12.47 14.88 22.02
CA ASP A 176 11.60 14.13 22.92
C ASP A 176 10.11 14.45 22.64
N GLY A 177 9.38 13.46 22.14
CA GLY A 177 7.94 13.56 21.84
C GLY A 177 7.55 13.65 20.37
N GLU A 178 8.49 13.79 19.43
CA GLU A 178 8.20 13.62 17.99
C GLU A 178 8.48 12.17 17.58
N VAL A 179 7.46 11.46 17.09
CA VAL A 179 7.67 10.17 16.43
C VAL A 179 8.45 10.46 15.14
N PRO A 180 9.71 9.99 15.01
CA PRO A 180 10.49 10.25 13.82
C PRO A 180 9.73 9.71 12.62
N LEU A 181 9.55 10.55 11.60
CA LEU A 181 9.04 10.08 10.33
C LEU A 181 10.00 9.00 9.83
N PRO A 182 9.49 7.81 9.44
CA PRO A 182 10.35 6.79 8.87
C PRO A 182 11.07 7.39 7.66
N GLY A 183 12.39 7.25 7.65
CA GLY A 183 13.20 7.66 6.52
C GLY A 183 12.79 6.94 5.24
N PRO A 184 13.27 7.40 4.08
CA PRO A 184 13.04 6.69 2.82
C PRO A 184 13.59 5.26 2.92
N ARG A 185 12.88 4.31 2.34
CA ARG A 185 13.19 2.88 2.38
C ARG A 185 12.86 2.22 1.05
N PHE A 186 13.08 0.90 0.96
CA PHE A 186 12.61 0.13 -0.18
C PHE A 186 11.11 0.42 -0.44
N PRO A 187 10.71 0.71 -1.69
CA PRO A 187 9.37 1.21 -1.98
C PRO A 187 8.29 0.17 -1.68
N THR A 188 7.20 0.61 -1.04
CA THR A 188 5.98 -0.21 -0.93
C THR A 188 5.22 -0.21 -2.27
N LEU A 189 5.41 -1.26 -3.06
CA LEU A 189 4.77 -1.45 -4.35
C LEU A 189 3.37 -2.02 -4.17
N THR A 190 2.41 -1.12 -3.95
CA THR A 190 0.99 -1.47 -3.85
C THR A 190 0.20 -1.01 -5.06
N TYR A 191 -0.58 -1.92 -5.61
CA TYR A 191 -1.48 -1.65 -6.72
C TYR A 191 -2.95 -1.57 -6.28
N ASN A 192 -3.17 -1.48 -4.96
CA ASN A 192 -4.48 -1.27 -4.35
C ASN A 192 -4.74 0.19 -4.01
N ASN A 193 -3.68 0.99 -3.87
CA ASN A 193 -3.78 2.41 -3.54
C ASN A 193 -4.16 3.26 -4.77
N VAL A 194 -5.26 2.89 -5.42
CA VAL A 194 -5.71 3.44 -6.70
C VAL A 194 -6.71 4.57 -6.53
N ILE A 195 -6.89 5.35 -7.60
CA ILE A 195 -8.01 6.28 -7.74
C ILE A 195 -9.02 5.66 -8.70
N LEU A 196 -10.24 5.45 -8.21
CA LEU A 196 -11.37 5.03 -9.03
C LEU A 196 -12.10 6.28 -9.52
N SER A 197 -12.27 6.40 -10.83
CA SER A 197 -13.04 7.47 -11.47
C SER A 197 -14.19 6.88 -12.27
N GLY A 198 -15.40 7.38 -12.02
CA GLY A 198 -16.61 6.79 -12.60
C GLY A 198 -16.82 5.34 -12.15
N ARG A 199 -17.25 4.48 -13.08
CA ARG A 199 -17.59 3.07 -12.80
C ARG A 199 -16.54 2.08 -13.28
N ASP A 200 -15.67 2.50 -14.18
CA ASP A 200 -14.82 1.62 -14.97
C ASP A 200 -13.37 2.12 -15.06
N THR A 201 -13.04 3.36 -14.71
CA THR A 201 -11.66 3.83 -14.81
C THR A 201 -10.90 3.65 -13.49
N VAL A 202 -9.73 3.01 -13.56
CA VAL A 202 -8.77 2.93 -12.46
C VAL A 202 -7.47 3.64 -12.84
N PHE A 203 -7.07 4.63 -12.05
CA PHE A 203 -5.73 5.20 -12.12
C PHE A 203 -4.80 4.37 -11.26
N LEU A 204 -3.84 3.71 -11.90
CA LEU A 204 -2.99 2.69 -11.31
C LEU A 204 -1.54 3.16 -11.29
N ALA A 205 -0.89 3.05 -10.13
CA ALA A 205 0.52 3.40 -10.00
C ALA A 205 1.37 2.45 -10.85
N ARG A 206 2.38 2.99 -11.54
CA ARG A 206 3.49 2.24 -12.10
C ARG A 206 4.77 2.61 -11.40
N TYR A 207 5.52 1.58 -11.04
CA TYR A 207 6.70 1.72 -10.20
C TYR A 207 8.01 1.45 -10.95
N GLY A 208 7.93 0.82 -12.13
CA GLY A 208 9.10 0.47 -12.95
C GLY A 208 9.53 -0.99 -12.80
N LEU A 209 8.91 -1.75 -11.89
CA LEU A 209 9.16 -3.19 -11.76
C LEU A 209 8.21 -3.97 -12.68
N GLY A 210 8.58 -4.03 -13.96
CA GLY A 210 7.74 -4.47 -15.08
C GLY A 210 6.83 -5.67 -14.80
N PRO A 211 7.34 -6.83 -14.33
CA PRO A 211 6.48 -7.99 -14.06
C PRO A 211 5.34 -7.74 -13.07
N LEU A 212 5.56 -6.90 -12.05
CA LEU A 212 4.51 -6.54 -11.10
C LEU A 212 3.55 -5.51 -11.70
N ASP A 213 4.08 -4.48 -12.36
CA ASP A 213 3.25 -3.45 -13.00
C ASP A 213 2.26 -4.07 -14.01
N GLU A 214 2.76 -4.99 -14.85
CA GLU A 214 1.94 -5.65 -15.87
C GLU A 214 0.93 -6.64 -15.27
N ALA A 215 1.33 -7.41 -14.25
CA ALA A 215 0.42 -8.33 -13.56
C ALA A 215 -0.72 -7.58 -12.86
N ALA A 216 -0.42 -6.48 -12.18
CA ALA A 216 -1.41 -5.62 -11.54
C ALA A 216 -2.37 -5.01 -12.56
N ALA A 217 -1.85 -4.42 -13.64
CA ALA A 217 -2.67 -3.87 -14.71
C ALA A 217 -3.56 -4.95 -15.35
N GLY A 218 -3.04 -6.17 -15.55
CA GLY A 218 -3.79 -7.32 -16.01
C GLY A 218 -4.95 -7.69 -15.09
N ALA A 219 -4.73 -7.74 -13.78
CA ALA A 219 -5.77 -8.06 -12.79
C ALA A 219 -6.92 -7.04 -12.81
N TRP A 220 -6.58 -5.74 -12.84
CA TRP A 220 -7.58 -4.68 -12.93
C TRP A 220 -8.39 -4.72 -14.24
N ARG A 221 -7.74 -4.97 -15.38
CA ARG A 221 -8.43 -5.15 -16.67
C ARG A 221 -9.37 -6.36 -16.65
N ALA A 222 -8.90 -7.49 -16.10
CA ALA A 222 -9.71 -8.70 -15.96
C ALA A 222 -10.94 -8.47 -15.06
N ALA A 223 -10.83 -7.59 -14.07
CA ALA A 223 -11.94 -7.17 -13.22
C ALA A 223 -12.91 -6.17 -13.87
N GLY A 224 -12.69 -5.81 -15.14
CA GLY A 224 -13.56 -4.96 -15.95
C GLY A 224 -13.22 -3.47 -15.93
N TYR A 225 -12.02 -3.09 -15.48
CA TYR A 225 -11.61 -1.69 -15.42
C TYR A 225 -10.74 -1.28 -16.62
N GLU A 226 -10.99 -0.08 -17.13
CA GLU A 226 -10.04 0.68 -17.93
C GLU A 226 -8.88 1.18 -17.05
N VAL A 227 -7.68 0.65 -17.31
CA VAL A 227 -6.47 1.01 -16.56
C VAL A 227 -5.79 2.22 -17.18
N ARG A 228 -5.67 3.30 -16.40
CA ARG A 228 -4.90 4.50 -16.71
C ARG A 228 -3.62 4.53 -15.86
N PRO A 229 -2.46 4.17 -16.42
CA PRO A 229 -1.23 4.13 -15.63
C PRO A 229 -0.81 5.54 -15.21
N VAL A 230 -0.24 5.66 -14.02
CA VAL A 230 0.39 6.87 -13.50
C VAL A 230 1.83 6.55 -13.15
N GLU A 231 2.74 7.11 -13.93
CA GLU A 231 4.18 6.91 -13.81
C GLU A 231 4.77 7.68 -12.62
N ALA A 232 6.04 7.37 -12.29
CA ALA A 232 6.84 8.08 -11.29
C ALA A 232 6.29 8.04 -9.85
N MET A 233 5.57 6.97 -9.49
CA MET A 233 5.05 6.78 -8.13
C MET A 233 6.05 6.16 -7.16
N THR A 234 7.22 5.75 -7.65
CA THR A 234 8.29 5.11 -6.88
C THR A 234 8.81 5.98 -5.75
N THR A 235 8.95 7.30 -5.97
CA THR A 235 9.34 8.23 -4.90
C THR A 235 8.32 8.25 -3.77
N SER A 236 7.02 8.33 -4.09
CA SER A 236 5.97 8.27 -3.07
C SER A 236 6.00 6.94 -2.30
N ALA A 237 6.24 5.83 -3.00
CA ALA A 237 6.33 4.51 -2.39
C ALA A 237 7.54 4.34 -1.45
N MET A 238 8.66 5.01 -1.71
CA MET A 238 9.81 5.01 -0.80
C MET A 238 9.52 5.74 0.53
N TYR A 239 8.55 6.66 0.54
CA TYR A 239 8.03 7.30 1.76
C TYR A 239 6.79 6.57 2.33
N GLY A 240 6.50 5.36 1.84
CA GLY A 240 5.38 4.54 2.32
C GLY A 240 4.00 4.95 1.81
N GLY A 241 3.92 5.80 0.77
CA GLY A 241 2.68 6.24 0.14
C GLY A 241 2.46 5.68 -1.27
N SER A 242 1.32 6.01 -1.87
CA SER A 242 1.05 5.81 -3.30
C SER A 242 -0.04 6.80 -3.75
N LEU A 243 -0.66 6.60 -4.92
CA LEU A 243 -1.52 7.58 -5.60
C LEU A 243 -2.64 8.12 -4.71
N ARG A 244 -3.36 7.21 -4.04
CA ARG A 244 -4.50 7.58 -3.21
C ARG A 244 -4.08 8.35 -1.96
N CYS A 245 -2.87 8.12 -1.45
CA CYS A 245 -2.33 8.88 -0.31
C CYS A 245 -2.15 10.38 -0.65
N CYS A 246 -2.00 10.72 -1.94
CA CYS A 246 -1.82 12.10 -2.39
C CYS A 246 -3.13 12.82 -2.73
N VAL A 247 -4.29 12.17 -2.60
CA VAL A 247 -5.58 12.75 -2.98
C VAL A 247 -6.65 12.58 -1.90
N LYS A 248 -7.63 13.48 -1.90
CA LYS A 248 -8.85 13.36 -1.10
C LYS A 248 -10.06 13.42 -2.01
N VAL A 249 -10.95 12.45 -1.89
CA VAL A 249 -12.24 12.49 -2.58
C VAL A 249 -13.16 13.43 -1.80
N LEU A 250 -13.62 14.50 -2.46
CA LEU A 250 -14.53 15.47 -1.87
C LEU A 250 -15.99 15.06 -2.01
N GLU A 251 -16.36 14.47 -3.16
CA GLU A 251 -17.72 14.04 -3.46
C GLU A 251 -17.71 12.79 -4.33
N ARG A 252 -18.76 11.97 -4.22
CA ARG A 252 -19.04 10.87 -5.14
C ARG A 252 -20.43 11.09 -5.72
N SER A 253 -20.52 11.26 -7.04
CA SER A 253 -21.82 11.32 -7.73
C SER A 253 -22.55 9.98 -7.62
N SER A 254 -23.82 10.00 -7.22
CA SER A 254 -24.71 8.84 -7.28
C SER A 254 -24.96 8.46 -8.73
N ALA A 255 -24.22 7.48 -9.25
CA ALA A 255 -24.45 7.00 -10.61
C ALA A 255 -25.80 6.25 -10.69
N SER A 256 -26.64 6.61 -11.67
CA SER A 256 -27.93 5.95 -12.00
C SER A 256 -27.76 4.43 -12.22
N PRO A 257 -28.71 3.56 -11.84
CA PRO A 257 -28.59 2.10 -12.00
C PRO A 257 -28.21 1.70 -13.44
N ARG A 258 -27.43 0.63 -13.62
CA ARG A 258 -27.27 0.04 -14.96
C ARG A 258 -28.67 -0.43 -15.38
N ASN A 259 -29.16 0.01 -16.53
CA ASN A 259 -30.18 -0.75 -17.22
C ASN A 259 -29.47 -2.03 -17.68
N GLU A 260 -29.83 -3.16 -17.09
CA GLU A 260 -29.49 -4.51 -17.58
C GLU A 260 -30.09 -4.73 -18.97
#